data_AF-A0A537JRM0-F1
#
_entry.id   AF-A0A537JRM0-F1
#
_cell.length_a   1.000
_cell.length_b   1.000
_cell.length_c   1.000
_cell.angle_alpha   90.00
_cell.angle_beta   90.00
_cell.angle_gamma   90.00
#
_symmetry.space_group_name_H-M   'P 1'
#
loop_
_entity.id
_entity.type
_entity.pdbx_description
1 polymer ?
#
loop_
_entity_poly.entity_id
_entity_poly.type
_entity_poly.pdbx_seq_one_letter_code
_entity_poly.pdbx_strand_id
1 'polypeptide(L)'
;YKNLILADEFEDKEKELNLHEKKYNIRIERDNLFEWLNIENPTIKFVFHLGARTDTTEFDYSIHERLNVEYSKKIWNYCAEKNIPLVYASSAATYGAGELGYKDDHDIVDKLQPLNAYGVSKNEFDKWALRQAQDRQPPFWAGLKFFNVYGPNEYHKHRMASVVFHCFNQIQSNGKVKLFKSHKPEFKDGEQLRDFIYVKDVAAVCYWIMEKMVNGQWSAANGLYNLGTGKARTFNDLVTAIFTSLQLPPKIEYVDTPVDIRDKYQYFTEADMSKLSSAGYKNSFYSLEDGVKDYVTNFLVEKKYY
;
A
#
# COMPACT_ATOMS: atom_id res chain seq x y z
N TYR A 1 -1.44 17.35 -11.77
CA TYR A 1 -1.02 17.02 -13.14
C TYR A 1 -2.24 16.64 -13.98
N LYS A 2 -2.28 16.99 -15.27
CA LYS A 2 -3.38 16.61 -16.20
C LYS A 2 -2.90 15.66 -17.31
N ASN A 3 -1.61 15.71 -17.63
CA ASN A 3 -0.97 14.86 -18.64
C ASN A 3 -0.63 13.50 -18.03
N LEU A 4 -1.66 12.68 -17.79
CA LEU A 4 -1.53 11.34 -17.22
C LEU A 4 -1.86 10.28 -18.27
N ILE A 5 -1.07 9.21 -18.30
CA ILE A 5 -1.38 7.97 -19.01
C ILE A 5 -1.72 6.95 -17.93
N LEU A 6 -2.95 6.44 -17.96
CA LEU A 6 -3.42 5.44 -16.99
C LEU A 6 -3.38 4.06 -17.64
N ALA A 7 -2.73 3.11 -16.97
CA ALA A 7 -2.68 1.72 -17.39
C ALA A 7 -3.24 0.83 -16.28
N ASP A 8 -4.40 0.23 -16.52
CA ASP A 8 -5.09 -0.65 -15.59
C ASP A 8 -6.06 -1.55 -16.39
N GLU A 9 -6.87 -2.32 -15.69
CA GLU A 9 -8.05 -3.02 -16.21
C GLU A 9 -9.29 -2.13 -16.02
N PHE A 10 -9.87 -1.62 -17.11
CA PHE A 10 -10.96 -0.63 -17.05
C PHE A 10 -12.37 -1.24 -17.21
N GLU A 11 -12.49 -2.55 -17.34
CA GLU A 11 -13.79 -3.23 -17.45
C GLU A 11 -14.56 -3.28 -16.11
N ASP A 12 -13.87 -3.06 -14.99
CA ASP A 12 -14.46 -3.05 -13.65
C ASP A 12 -15.16 -1.71 -13.35
N LYS A 13 -16.49 -1.74 -13.43
CA LYS A 13 -17.36 -0.58 -13.17
C LYS A 13 -17.23 -0.01 -11.76
N GLU A 14 -16.87 -0.81 -10.75
CA GLU A 14 -16.71 -0.30 -9.39
C GLU A 14 -15.48 0.61 -9.27
N LYS A 15 -14.44 0.35 -10.08
CA LYS A 15 -13.25 1.19 -10.14
C LYS A 15 -13.43 2.46 -10.96
N GLU A 16 -14.39 2.49 -11.89
CA GLU A 16 -14.62 3.66 -12.75
C GLU A 16 -14.94 4.94 -11.93
N LEU A 17 -15.63 4.77 -10.80
CA LEU A 17 -15.97 5.88 -9.90
C LEU A 17 -14.72 6.56 -9.29
N ASN A 18 -13.61 5.84 -9.13
CA ASN A 18 -12.35 6.43 -8.68
C ASN A 18 -11.74 7.41 -9.69
N LEU A 19 -12.17 7.33 -10.96
CA LEU A 19 -11.63 8.12 -12.07
C LEU A 19 -12.58 9.21 -12.57
N HIS A 20 -13.86 9.20 -12.15
CA HIS A 20 -14.93 10.04 -12.71
C HIS A 20 -14.59 11.55 -12.76
N GLU A 21 -13.98 12.10 -11.71
CA GLU A 21 -13.62 13.52 -11.64
C GLU A 21 -12.15 13.80 -11.99
N LYS A 22 -11.39 12.77 -12.40
CA LYS A 22 -9.95 12.86 -12.63
C LYS A 22 -9.67 13.28 -14.06
N LYS A 23 -8.61 14.09 -14.21
CA LYS A 23 -8.14 14.55 -15.51
C LYS A 23 -6.92 13.74 -15.91
N TYR A 24 -7.03 13.04 -17.03
CA TYR A 24 -5.98 12.26 -17.66
C TYR A 24 -6.10 12.38 -19.18
N ASN A 25 -5.04 12.06 -19.90
CA ASN A 25 -5.01 12.16 -21.36
C ASN A 25 -5.43 10.84 -22.01
N ILE A 26 -4.94 9.71 -21.47
CA ILE A 26 -5.06 8.40 -22.13
C ILE A 26 -5.35 7.33 -21.08
N ARG A 27 -6.21 6.36 -21.43
CA ARG A 27 -6.41 5.08 -20.73
C ARG A 27 -5.97 3.94 -21.64
N ILE A 28 -5.27 2.96 -21.09
CA ILE A 28 -4.73 1.82 -21.84
C ILE A 28 -4.94 0.56 -21.01
N GLU A 29 -5.59 -0.45 -21.57
CA GLU A 29 -5.65 -1.76 -20.92
C GLU A 29 -4.24 -2.25 -20.61
N ARG A 30 -4.00 -2.70 -19.37
CA ARG A 30 -2.66 -3.09 -18.90
C ARG A 30 -1.95 -4.08 -19.83
N ASP A 31 -2.71 -5.01 -20.43
CA ASP A 31 -2.15 -6.05 -21.30
C ASP A 31 -1.65 -5.48 -22.64
N ASN A 32 -2.15 -4.31 -23.04
CA ASN A 32 -1.76 -3.60 -24.27
C ASN A 32 -0.69 -2.52 -24.02
N LEU A 33 -0.31 -2.26 -22.76
CA LEU A 33 0.55 -1.13 -22.40
C LEU A 33 1.88 -1.14 -23.18
N PHE A 34 2.60 -2.27 -23.19
CA PHE A 34 3.94 -2.33 -23.79
C PHE A 34 3.91 -2.27 -25.32
N GLU A 35 2.89 -2.83 -25.95
CA GLU A 35 2.68 -2.66 -27.39
C GLU A 35 2.44 -1.19 -27.72
N TRP A 36 1.54 -0.53 -26.98
CA TRP A 36 1.25 0.88 -27.15
C TRP A 36 2.48 1.78 -26.91
N LEU A 37 3.27 1.50 -25.86
CA LEU A 37 4.51 2.24 -25.58
C LEU A 37 5.53 2.11 -26.71
N ASN A 38 5.59 0.96 -27.37
CA ASN A 38 6.49 0.73 -28.51
C ASN A 38 6.01 1.47 -29.78
N ILE A 39 4.70 1.50 -30.03
CA ILE A 39 4.11 2.14 -31.22
C ILE A 39 4.11 3.66 -31.08
N GLU A 40 3.53 4.19 -30.00
CA GLU A 40 3.35 5.62 -29.81
C GLU A 40 4.62 6.32 -29.30
N ASN A 41 5.51 5.57 -28.63
CA ASN A 41 6.77 6.06 -28.06
C ASN A 41 6.63 7.44 -27.38
N PRO A 42 5.70 7.61 -26.42
CA PRO A 42 5.41 8.90 -25.84
C PRO A 42 6.55 9.39 -24.94
N THR A 43 6.66 10.70 -24.76
CA THR A 43 7.56 11.29 -23.77
C THR A 43 7.00 11.08 -22.36
N ILE A 44 7.62 10.19 -21.58
CA ILE A 44 7.26 9.90 -20.19
C ILE A 44 8.34 10.47 -19.27
N LYS A 45 7.93 11.30 -18.30
CA LYS A 45 8.85 11.91 -17.33
C LYS A 45 9.02 11.11 -16.04
N PHE A 46 8.04 10.26 -15.72
CA PHE A 46 7.98 9.55 -14.45
C PHE A 46 6.96 8.41 -14.53
N VAL A 47 7.20 7.31 -13.82
CA VAL A 47 6.26 6.19 -13.69
C VAL A 47 5.94 5.92 -12.23
N PHE A 48 4.64 5.86 -11.90
CA PHE A 48 4.14 5.21 -10.69
C PHE A 48 3.61 3.83 -11.05
N HIS A 49 4.27 2.78 -10.59
CA HIS A 49 3.84 1.39 -10.76
C HIS A 49 3.16 0.88 -9.49
N LEU A 50 1.85 1.11 -9.40
CA LEU A 50 1.03 0.73 -8.25
C LEU A 50 0.14 -0.50 -8.53
N GLY A 51 0.02 -0.90 -9.80
CA GLY A 51 -0.80 -2.02 -10.24
C GLY A 51 -0.26 -3.36 -9.76
N ALA A 52 -1.11 -4.14 -9.11
CA ALA A 52 -0.81 -5.50 -8.65
C ALA A 52 -2.10 -6.25 -8.29
N ARG A 53 -2.06 -7.59 -8.35
CA ARG A 53 -3.03 -8.43 -7.67
C ARG A 53 -2.72 -8.43 -6.17
N THR A 54 -3.64 -7.86 -5.38
CA THR A 54 -3.49 -7.68 -3.92
C THR A 54 -4.30 -8.68 -3.09
N ASP A 55 -5.06 -9.57 -3.74
CA ASP A 55 -5.86 -10.58 -3.04
C ASP A 55 -4.95 -11.61 -2.38
N THR A 56 -4.99 -11.66 -1.05
CA THR A 56 -4.17 -12.59 -0.25
C THR A 56 -4.74 -13.99 -0.15
N THR A 57 -5.94 -14.21 -0.69
CA THR A 57 -6.64 -15.50 -0.68
C THR A 57 -6.64 -16.18 -2.06
N GLU A 58 -5.95 -15.59 -3.03
CA GLU A 58 -5.70 -16.21 -4.31
C GLU A 58 -4.76 -17.40 -4.11
N PHE A 59 -5.25 -18.61 -4.43
CA PHE A 59 -4.48 -19.83 -4.26
C PHE A 59 -3.58 -20.13 -5.45
N ASP A 60 -3.89 -19.55 -6.62
CA ASP A 60 -3.07 -19.68 -7.82
C ASP A 60 -1.94 -18.64 -7.83
N TYR A 61 -0.74 -19.07 -7.44
CA TYR A 61 0.44 -18.22 -7.48
C TYR A 61 0.78 -17.69 -8.87
N SER A 62 0.40 -18.39 -9.95
CA SER A 62 0.73 -17.97 -11.33
C SER A 62 0.14 -16.60 -11.67
N ILE A 63 -0.99 -16.22 -11.06
CA ILE A 63 -1.59 -14.90 -11.22
C ILE A 63 -0.71 -13.83 -10.57
N HIS A 64 -0.19 -14.10 -9.38
CA HIS A 64 0.74 -13.20 -8.69
C HIS A 64 2.08 -13.12 -9.43
N GLU A 65 2.63 -14.23 -9.90
CA GLU A 65 3.84 -14.23 -10.70
C GLU A 65 3.68 -13.37 -11.96
N ARG A 66 2.61 -13.60 -12.73
CA ARG A 66 2.34 -12.84 -13.96
C ARG A 66 2.14 -11.34 -13.69
N LEU A 67 1.25 -10.99 -12.76
CA LEU A 67 0.80 -9.61 -12.58
C LEU A 67 1.67 -8.79 -11.61
N ASN A 68 2.33 -9.42 -10.63
CA ASN A 68 3.13 -8.73 -9.63
C ASN A 68 4.62 -8.83 -9.91
N VAL A 69 5.12 -9.96 -10.42
CA VAL A 69 6.57 -10.16 -10.65
C VAL A 69 6.92 -9.80 -12.09
N GLU A 70 6.39 -10.55 -13.06
CA GLU A 70 6.77 -10.42 -14.47
C GLU A 70 6.34 -9.07 -15.06
N TYR A 71 5.13 -8.60 -14.74
CA TYR A 71 4.69 -7.27 -15.17
C TYR A 71 5.59 -6.16 -14.60
N SER A 72 5.98 -6.25 -13.32
CA SER A 72 6.87 -5.28 -12.69
C SER A 72 8.28 -5.29 -13.29
N LYS A 73 8.81 -6.47 -13.65
CA LYS A 73 10.07 -6.59 -14.41
C LYS A 73 10.00 -5.88 -15.76
N LYS A 74 8.89 -6.03 -16.49
CA LYS A 74 8.69 -5.32 -17.77
C LYS A 74 8.67 -3.80 -17.57
N ILE A 75 7.96 -3.30 -16.55
CA ILE A 75 7.96 -1.86 -16.21
C ILE A 75 9.36 -1.37 -15.85
N TRP A 76 10.09 -2.10 -15.00
CA TRP A 76 11.46 -1.76 -14.63
C TRP A 76 12.37 -1.67 -15.84
N ASN A 77 12.37 -2.71 -16.69
CA ASN A 77 13.22 -2.77 -17.88
C ASN A 77 12.91 -1.63 -18.85
N TYR A 78 11.62 -1.32 -19.07
CA TYR A 78 11.21 -0.18 -19.88
C TYR A 78 11.74 1.15 -19.31
N CYS A 79 11.58 1.36 -17.99
CA CYS A 79 12.06 2.57 -17.32
C CYS A 79 13.58 2.69 -17.37
N ALA A 80 14.31 1.59 -17.17
CA ALA A 80 15.76 1.56 -17.27
C ALA A 80 16.24 1.81 -18.70
N GLU A 81 15.54 1.31 -19.71
CA GLU A 81 15.86 1.53 -21.12
C GLU A 81 15.63 2.97 -21.56
N LYS A 82 14.50 3.55 -21.19
CA LYS A 82 14.10 4.89 -21.60
C LYS A 82 14.62 5.98 -20.65
N ASN A 83 15.41 5.61 -19.66
CA ASN A 83 15.95 6.50 -18.63
C ASN A 83 14.84 7.28 -17.88
N ILE A 84 13.79 6.58 -17.45
CA ILE A 84 12.61 7.16 -16.79
C ILE A 84 12.65 6.83 -15.29
N PRO A 85 12.52 7.82 -14.38
CA PRO A 85 12.39 7.57 -12.95
C PRO A 85 11.16 6.74 -12.59
N LEU A 86 11.31 5.84 -11.61
CA LEU A 86 10.29 4.86 -11.24
C LEU A 86 10.01 4.84 -9.72
N VAL A 87 8.76 5.02 -9.32
CA VAL A 87 8.27 4.60 -8.00
C VAL A 87 7.38 3.39 -8.18
N TYR A 88 7.62 2.33 -7.43
CA TYR A 88 6.76 1.15 -7.43
C TYR A 88 6.26 0.80 -6.03
N ALA A 89 5.10 0.15 -5.98
CA ALA A 89 4.52 -0.35 -4.73
C ALA A 89 5.13 -1.71 -4.34
N SER A 90 5.94 -1.71 -3.29
CA SER A 90 6.23 -2.89 -2.48
C SER A 90 5.22 -2.99 -1.32
N SER A 91 5.48 -3.80 -0.30
CA SER A 91 4.57 -4.00 0.83
C SER A 91 5.30 -4.38 2.12
N ALA A 92 4.77 -3.94 3.26
CA ALA A 92 5.17 -4.42 4.57
C ALA A 92 4.87 -5.93 4.76
N ALA A 93 4.02 -6.54 3.93
CA ALA A 93 3.79 -7.98 3.92
C ALA A 93 5.07 -8.79 3.61
N THR A 94 6.06 -8.16 2.97
CA THR A 94 7.38 -8.77 2.73
C THR A 94 8.09 -9.11 4.04
N TYR A 95 7.84 -8.37 5.14
CA TYR A 95 8.52 -8.59 6.41
C TYR A 95 8.10 -9.86 7.16
N GLY A 96 7.10 -10.60 6.68
CA GLY A 96 6.69 -11.83 7.36
C GLY A 96 6.12 -11.56 8.74
N ALA A 97 6.49 -12.33 9.75
CA ALA A 97 6.07 -12.05 11.12
C ALA A 97 6.92 -10.96 11.81
N GLY A 98 7.85 -10.32 11.08
CA GLY A 98 8.70 -9.25 11.59
C GLY A 98 9.91 -9.74 12.39
N GLU A 99 10.36 -10.98 12.16
CA GLU A 99 11.45 -11.64 12.90
C GLU A 99 12.78 -10.90 12.77
N LEU A 100 12.98 -10.19 11.65
CA LEU A 100 14.14 -9.35 11.37
C LEU A 100 13.85 -7.86 11.60
N GLY A 101 12.73 -7.55 12.26
CA GLY A 101 12.20 -6.20 12.41
C GLY A 101 11.57 -5.67 11.12
N TYR A 102 11.36 -4.36 11.09
CA TYR A 102 10.68 -3.62 10.02
C TYR A 102 11.61 -2.58 9.40
N LYS A 103 12.88 -2.91 9.24
CA LYS A 103 13.88 -2.04 8.61
C LYS A 103 13.93 -2.28 7.11
N ASP A 104 14.01 -1.23 6.34
CA ASP A 104 14.10 -1.25 4.87
C ASP A 104 15.56 -1.36 4.37
N ASP A 105 16.41 -2.01 5.15
CA ASP A 105 17.79 -2.33 4.81
C ASP A 105 17.83 -3.38 3.70
N HIS A 106 18.77 -3.24 2.75
CA HIS A 106 18.82 -4.13 1.58
C HIS A 106 19.41 -5.51 1.91
N ASP A 107 20.24 -5.62 2.96
CA ASP A 107 20.94 -6.85 3.36
C ASP A 107 20.04 -7.89 4.06
N ILE A 108 18.84 -7.49 4.47
CA ILE A 108 17.84 -8.39 5.06
C ILE A 108 16.85 -8.95 4.03
N VAL A 109 16.73 -8.33 2.84
CA VAL A 109 15.65 -8.62 1.87
C VAL A 109 15.66 -10.08 1.44
N ASP A 110 16.83 -10.65 1.16
CA ASP A 110 16.96 -12.07 0.78
C ASP A 110 16.54 -13.03 1.90
N LYS A 111 16.59 -12.60 3.16
CA LYS A 111 16.28 -13.40 4.36
C LYS A 111 14.81 -13.34 4.77
N LEU A 112 14.07 -12.32 4.31
CA LEU A 112 12.67 -12.12 4.65
C LEU A 112 11.78 -13.32 4.25
N GLN A 113 10.82 -13.67 5.12
CA GLN A 113 9.89 -14.79 4.96
C GLN A 113 8.43 -14.32 4.97
N PRO A 114 7.88 -13.86 3.82
CA PRO A 114 6.49 -13.41 3.75
C PRO A 114 5.49 -14.53 4.08
N LEU A 115 4.36 -14.18 4.70
CA LEU A 115 3.38 -15.17 5.21
C LEU A 115 2.31 -15.61 4.17
N ASN A 116 2.25 -14.97 3.00
CA ASN A 116 1.27 -15.24 1.96
C ASN A 116 1.82 -15.00 0.54
N ALA A 117 1.15 -15.55 -0.47
CA ALA A 117 1.53 -15.48 -1.89
C ALA A 117 1.73 -14.04 -2.39
N TYR A 118 0.87 -13.11 -1.99
CA TYR A 118 1.02 -11.70 -2.31
C TYR A 118 2.36 -11.13 -1.78
N GLY A 119 2.66 -11.34 -0.49
CA GLY A 119 3.90 -10.90 0.13
C GLY A 119 5.13 -11.55 -0.49
N VAL A 120 5.04 -12.82 -0.87
CA VAL A 120 6.09 -13.55 -1.62
C VAL A 120 6.37 -12.85 -2.95
N SER A 121 5.34 -12.61 -3.76
CA SER A 121 5.50 -11.96 -5.07
C SER A 121 6.11 -10.56 -4.99
N LYS A 122 5.76 -9.77 -3.96
CA LYS A 122 6.37 -8.45 -3.70
C LYS A 122 7.84 -8.58 -3.32
N ASN A 123 8.18 -9.52 -2.44
CA ASN A 123 9.56 -9.74 -2.01
C ASN A 123 10.43 -10.29 -3.16
N GLU A 124 9.87 -11.14 -4.03
CA GLU A 124 10.58 -11.62 -5.23
C GLU A 124 10.97 -10.49 -6.17
N PHE A 125 10.05 -9.54 -6.40
CA PHE A 125 10.37 -8.35 -7.20
C PHE A 125 11.40 -7.45 -6.49
N ASP A 126 11.27 -7.22 -5.18
CA ASP A 126 12.25 -6.44 -4.41
C ASP A 126 13.67 -7.03 -4.53
N LYS A 127 13.82 -8.36 -4.35
CA LYS A 127 15.08 -9.09 -4.52
C LYS A 127 15.62 -8.96 -5.94
N TRP A 128 14.74 -9.13 -6.93
CA TRP A 128 15.12 -9.02 -8.34
C TRP A 128 15.58 -7.60 -8.69
N ALA A 129 14.85 -6.56 -8.27
CA ALA A 129 15.18 -5.17 -8.52
C ALA A 129 16.52 -4.77 -7.90
N LEU A 130 16.81 -5.22 -6.68
CA LEU A 130 18.11 -4.99 -6.02
C LEU A 130 19.27 -5.64 -6.76
N ARG A 131 19.11 -6.87 -7.26
CA ARG A 131 20.12 -7.53 -8.10
C ARG A 131 20.28 -6.82 -9.44
N GLN A 132 19.16 -6.50 -10.10
CA GLN A 132 19.16 -5.85 -11.41
C GLN A 132 19.79 -4.45 -11.35
N ALA A 133 19.64 -3.75 -10.23
CA ALA A 133 20.24 -2.43 -10.00
C ALA A 133 21.78 -2.40 -10.01
N GLN A 134 22.44 -3.56 -9.92
CA GLN A 134 23.90 -3.67 -10.06
C GLN A 134 24.37 -3.58 -11.53
N ASP A 135 23.47 -3.80 -12.48
CA ASP A 135 23.77 -3.81 -13.91
C ASP A 135 22.99 -2.71 -14.66
N ARG A 136 21.65 -2.80 -14.65
CA ARG A 136 20.78 -1.87 -15.40
C ARG A 136 19.54 -1.49 -14.60
N GLN A 137 19.45 -0.21 -14.24
CA GLN A 137 18.35 0.36 -13.45
C GLN A 137 17.79 1.64 -14.08
N PRO A 138 16.55 2.02 -13.71
CA PRO A 138 16.08 3.40 -13.86
C PRO A 138 17.09 4.40 -13.26
N PRO A 139 17.17 5.64 -13.78
CA PRO A 139 18.08 6.66 -13.25
C PRO A 139 17.82 6.93 -11.77
N PHE A 140 16.53 6.93 -11.41
CA PHE A 140 16.07 7.01 -10.03
C PHE A 140 14.97 5.99 -9.81
N TRP A 141 15.03 5.27 -8.68
CA TRP A 141 13.96 4.37 -8.30
C TRP A 141 13.75 4.30 -6.80
N ALA A 142 12.48 4.17 -6.41
CA ALA A 142 12.08 3.90 -5.03
C ALA A 142 10.98 2.82 -4.97
N GLY A 143 11.26 1.74 -4.25
CA GLY A 143 10.27 0.71 -3.92
C GLY A 143 9.64 1.02 -2.58
N LEU A 144 8.38 1.44 -2.56
CA LEU A 144 7.71 1.87 -1.34
C LEU A 144 7.02 0.70 -0.66
N LYS A 145 7.50 0.31 0.53
CA LYS A 145 6.93 -0.76 1.34
C LYS A 145 5.77 -0.20 2.15
N PHE A 146 4.58 -0.17 1.53
CA PHE A 146 3.38 0.33 2.18
C PHE A 146 2.98 -0.54 3.37
N PHE A 147 2.73 0.11 4.51
CA PHE A 147 2.11 -0.50 5.69
C PHE A 147 0.58 -0.50 5.52
N ASN A 148 -0.19 -0.46 6.61
CA ASN A 148 -1.64 -0.62 6.52
C ASN A 148 -2.31 0.67 6.04
N VAL A 149 -2.38 0.82 4.71
CA VAL A 149 -3.03 1.97 4.07
C VAL A 149 -4.54 1.89 4.24
N TYR A 150 -5.15 2.98 4.66
CA TYR A 150 -6.61 3.17 4.71
C TYR A 150 -7.00 4.53 4.15
N GLY A 151 -8.25 4.66 3.69
CA GLY A 151 -8.78 5.95 3.24
C GLY A 151 -9.68 5.86 2.02
N PRO A 152 -10.09 7.01 1.47
CA PRO A 152 -11.04 7.06 0.35
C PRO A 152 -10.56 6.30 -0.90
N ASN A 153 -11.53 5.91 -1.73
CA ASN A 153 -11.38 5.24 -3.04
C ASN A 153 -11.06 3.73 -2.95
N GLU A 154 -11.10 3.14 -1.77
CA GLU A 154 -10.86 1.71 -1.57
C GLU A 154 -12.13 0.82 -1.64
N TYR A 155 -13.28 1.39 -1.97
CA TYR A 155 -14.60 0.76 -1.79
C TYR A 155 -14.81 -0.50 -2.66
N HIS A 156 -14.14 -0.56 -3.80
CA HIS A 156 -14.12 -1.68 -4.74
C HIS A 156 -13.28 -2.88 -4.24
N LYS A 157 -12.56 -2.75 -3.11
CA LYS A 157 -11.65 -3.80 -2.64
C LYS A 157 -12.35 -4.95 -1.92
N HIS A 158 -13.66 -4.86 -1.69
CA HIS A 158 -14.45 -5.86 -0.97
C HIS A 158 -13.74 -6.33 0.32
N ARG A 159 -13.49 -7.65 0.48
CA ARG A 159 -12.78 -8.22 1.64
C ARG A 159 -11.37 -7.65 1.87
N MET A 160 -10.70 -7.13 0.84
CA MET A 160 -9.35 -6.55 0.93
C MET A 160 -9.36 -5.05 1.26
N ALA A 161 -10.53 -4.44 1.48
CA ALA A 161 -10.63 -3.09 2.01
C ALA A 161 -10.06 -3.01 3.43
N SER A 162 -9.72 -1.79 3.86
CA SER A 162 -9.16 -1.54 5.18
C SER A 162 -10.12 -1.94 6.30
N VAL A 163 -9.54 -2.19 7.47
CA VAL A 163 -10.33 -2.46 8.68
C VAL A 163 -11.22 -1.26 9.02
N VAL A 164 -10.82 -0.02 8.68
CA VAL A 164 -11.68 1.16 8.87
C VAL A 164 -12.97 1.04 8.07
N PHE A 165 -12.88 0.68 6.79
CA PHE A 165 -14.04 0.50 5.93
C PHE A 165 -14.97 -0.62 6.44
N HIS A 166 -14.40 -1.77 6.81
CA HIS A 166 -15.16 -2.90 7.35
C HIS A 166 -15.84 -2.57 8.68
N CYS A 167 -15.13 -1.92 9.60
CA CYS A 167 -15.68 -1.51 10.89
C CYS A 167 -16.80 -0.47 10.73
N PHE A 168 -16.63 0.52 9.86
CA PHE A 168 -17.69 1.47 9.53
C PHE A 168 -18.96 0.75 9.05
N ASN A 169 -18.85 -0.18 8.11
CA ASN A 169 -20.00 -0.93 7.59
C ASN A 169 -20.63 -1.85 8.66
N GLN A 170 -19.85 -2.42 9.58
CA GLN A 170 -20.39 -3.16 10.72
C GLN A 170 -21.19 -2.24 11.65
N ILE A 171 -20.68 -1.06 11.99
CA ILE A 171 -21.38 -0.09 12.83
C ILE A 171 -22.70 0.32 12.18
N GLN A 172 -22.70 0.64 10.88
CA GLN A 172 -23.91 1.02 10.15
C GLN A 172 -24.96 -0.11 10.09
N SER A 173 -24.52 -1.37 10.01
CA SER A 173 -25.44 -2.51 9.87
C SER A 173 -25.96 -3.06 11.20
N ASN A 174 -25.15 -3.04 12.26
CA ASN A 174 -25.45 -3.75 13.51
C ASN A 174 -25.10 -2.96 14.79
N GLY A 175 -24.56 -1.74 14.65
CA GLY A 175 -24.24 -0.85 15.77
C GLY A 175 -23.07 -1.30 16.64
N LYS A 176 -22.29 -2.30 16.21
CA LYS A 176 -21.11 -2.81 16.92
C LYS A 176 -20.00 -3.23 15.96
N VAL A 177 -18.80 -3.46 16.49
CA VAL A 177 -17.67 -4.01 15.74
C VAL A 177 -17.21 -5.29 16.40
N LYS A 178 -16.91 -6.31 15.60
CA LYS A 178 -16.23 -7.53 16.07
C LYS A 178 -14.73 -7.40 15.87
N LEU A 179 -13.97 -7.55 16.95
CA LEU A 179 -12.51 -7.67 16.93
C LEU A 179 -12.07 -9.07 17.36
N PHE A 180 -10.88 -9.49 16.94
CA PHE A 180 -10.34 -10.77 17.37
C PHE A 180 -9.80 -10.70 18.80
N LYS A 181 -10.14 -11.70 19.61
CA LYS A 181 -9.46 -11.99 20.86
C LYS A 181 -7.99 -12.27 20.60
N SER A 182 -7.17 -11.98 21.60
CA SER A 182 -5.78 -12.43 21.58
C SER A 182 -5.73 -13.94 21.84
N HIS A 183 -4.88 -14.63 21.09
CA HIS A 183 -4.46 -16.00 21.39
C HIS A 183 -3.05 -16.05 21.96
N LYS A 184 -2.43 -14.89 22.19
CA LYS A 184 -1.11 -14.72 22.81
C LYS A 184 -1.27 -14.08 24.20
N PRO A 185 -0.80 -14.70 25.28
CA PRO A 185 -1.00 -14.20 26.65
C PRO A 185 -0.48 -12.77 26.88
N GLU A 186 0.51 -12.33 26.10
CA GLU A 186 1.12 -11.01 26.21
C GLU A 186 0.27 -9.86 25.63
N PHE A 187 -0.77 -10.17 24.85
CA PHE A 187 -1.70 -9.17 24.30
C PHE A 187 -3.10 -9.34 24.90
N LYS A 188 -3.76 -8.23 25.24
CA LYS A 188 -5.19 -8.25 25.54
C LYS A 188 -6.00 -8.28 24.24
N ASP A 189 -7.29 -8.58 24.34
CA ASP A 189 -8.18 -8.63 23.19
C ASP A 189 -8.23 -7.27 22.46
N GLY A 190 -8.05 -7.28 21.13
CA GLY A 190 -7.99 -6.07 20.29
C GLY A 190 -6.70 -5.24 20.39
N GLU A 191 -5.73 -5.64 21.21
CA GLU A 191 -4.46 -4.91 21.42
C GLU A 191 -3.36 -5.30 20.43
N GLN A 192 -3.68 -6.07 19.38
CA GLN A 192 -2.73 -6.28 18.30
C GLN A 192 -2.51 -4.95 17.58
N LEU A 193 -1.25 -4.65 17.24
CA LEU A 193 -0.87 -3.34 16.73
C LEU A 193 -0.52 -3.37 15.26
N ARG A 194 -0.88 -2.30 14.57
CA ARG A 194 -0.50 -2.04 13.18
C ARG A 194 -0.09 -0.59 13.00
N ASP A 195 0.79 -0.36 12.05
CA ASP A 195 1.10 0.97 11.56
C ASP A 195 0.09 1.33 10.47
N PHE A 196 -0.94 2.06 10.88
CA PHE A 196 -2.00 2.52 9.98
C PHE A 196 -1.61 3.87 9.38
N ILE A 197 -1.45 3.91 8.06
CA ILE A 197 -1.11 5.13 7.33
C ILE A 197 -2.27 5.60 6.47
N TYR A 198 -2.57 6.89 6.51
CA TYR A 198 -3.66 7.45 5.73
C TYR A 198 -3.26 7.60 4.26
N VAL A 199 -4.17 7.28 3.32
CA VAL A 199 -3.87 7.31 1.87
C VAL A 199 -3.39 8.68 1.37
N LYS A 200 -3.84 9.77 2.01
CA LYS A 200 -3.38 11.12 1.66
C LYS A 200 -1.89 11.34 2.00
N ASP A 201 -1.40 10.72 3.05
CA ASP A 201 0.03 10.72 3.39
C ASP A 201 0.85 9.91 2.39
N VAL A 202 0.34 8.74 2.01
CA VAL A 202 0.96 7.91 0.96
C VAL A 202 1.08 8.70 -0.34
N ALA A 203 -0.01 9.36 -0.75
CA ALA A 203 -0.02 10.20 -1.95
C ALA A 203 0.94 11.39 -1.82
N ALA A 204 1.02 12.03 -0.65
CA ALA A 204 1.93 13.14 -0.41
C ALA A 204 3.41 12.73 -0.50
N VAL A 205 3.77 11.55 0.03
CA VAL A 205 5.14 11.00 -0.11
C VAL A 205 5.43 10.65 -1.57
N CYS A 206 4.54 9.92 -2.25
CA CYS A 206 4.70 9.60 -3.67
C CYS A 206 4.92 10.87 -4.51
N TYR A 207 4.10 11.90 -4.27
CA TYR A 207 4.21 13.18 -4.95
C TYR A 207 5.54 13.89 -4.65
N TRP A 208 5.95 13.92 -3.39
CA TRP A 208 7.23 14.51 -2.99
C TRP A 208 8.42 13.82 -3.66
N ILE A 209 8.43 12.47 -3.70
CA ILE A 209 9.48 11.70 -4.38
C ILE A 209 9.52 12.05 -5.87
N MET A 210 8.36 12.04 -6.53
CA MET A 210 8.27 12.40 -7.95
C MET A 210 8.79 13.80 -8.23
N GLU A 211 8.34 14.81 -7.48
CA GLU A 211 8.80 16.20 -7.63
C GLU A 211 10.31 16.30 -7.45
N LYS A 212 10.88 15.60 -6.46
CA LYS A 212 12.33 15.61 -6.23
C LYS A 212 13.09 14.94 -7.38
N MET A 213 12.62 13.79 -7.87
CA MET A 213 13.28 13.07 -8.98
C MET A 213 13.18 13.85 -10.30
N VAL A 214 11.99 14.35 -10.66
CA VAL A 214 11.77 15.07 -11.93
C VAL A 214 12.54 16.39 -11.99
N ASN A 215 12.72 17.07 -10.85
CA ASN A 215 13.47 18.32 -10.77
C ASN A 215 14.98 18.13 -10.51
N GLY A 216 15.49 16.89 -10.53
CA GLY A 216 16.91 16.60 -10.28
C GLY A 216 17.38 16.93 -8.85
N GLN A 217 16.45 16.96 -7.89
CA GLN A 217 16.69 17.26 -6.48
C GLN A 217 16.68 16.01 -5.59
N TRP A 218 16.50 14.82 -6.17
CA TRP A 218 16.59 13.56 -5.45
C TRP A 218 18.06 13.24 -5.17
N SER A 219 18.47 13.39 -3.91
CA SER A 219 19.84 13.15 -3.45
C SER A 219 20.00 11.87 -2.63
N ALA A 220 18.89 11.18 -2.34
CA ALA A 220 18.91 9.92 -1.62
C ALA A 220 19.30 8.77 -2.56
N ALA A 221 19.84 7.70 -2.00
CA ALA A 221 20.16 6.50 -2.76
C ALA A 221 18.90 5.89 -3.40
N ASN A 222 19.03 5.25 -4.56
CA ASN A 222 17.92 4.41 -5.03
C ASN A 222 17.73 3.23 -4.09
N GLY A 223 16.49 2.78 -3.88
CA GLY A 223 16.26 1.69 -2.95
C GLY A 223 14.83 1.45 -2.53
N LEU A 224 14.68 0.44 -1.67
CA LEU A 224 13.47 0.22 -0.89
C LEU A 224 13.36 1.25 0.24
N TYR A 225 12.13 1.72 0.46
CA TYR A 225 11.77 2.66 1.53
C TYR A 225 10.49 2.22 2.20
N ASN A 226 10.48 2.14 3.52
CA ASN A 226 9.26 1.99 4.30
C ASN A 226 8.36 3.21 4.12
N LEU A 227 7.05 2.94 4.09
CA LEU A 227 6.05 3.98 4.14
C LEU A 227 4.90 3.56 5.05
N GLY A 228 5.10 3.87 6.33
CA GLY A 228 4.09 3.92 7.38
C GLY A 228 4.19 5.25 8.12
N THR A 229 3.56 5.35 9.29
CA THR A 229 3.67 6.51 10.17
C THR A 229 4.85 6.40 11.15
N GLY A 230 5.38 5.19 11.33
CA GLY A 230 6.35 4.86 12.37
C GLY A 230 5.77 4.84 13.78
N LYS A 231 4.44 4.70 13.89
CA LYS A 231 3.70 4.64 15.15
C LYS A 231 2.64 3.56 15.07
N ALA A 232 2.90 2.40 15.68
CA ALA A 232 1.89 1.34 15.74
C ALA A 232 0.75 1.72 16.69
N ARG A 233 -0.48 1.38 16.28
CA ARG A 233 -1.72 1.63 17.04
C ARG A 233 -2.54 0.36 17.11
N THR A 234 -3.35 0.22 18.15
CA THR A 234 -4.14 -1.00 18.39
C THR A 234 -5.39 -1.03 17.52
N PHE A 235 -6.00 -2.21 17.35
CA PHE A 235 -7.33 -2.29 16.74
C PHE A 235 -8.40 -1.62 17.62
N ASN A 236 -8.23 -1.62 18.94
CA ASN A 236 -9.10 -0.87 19.85
C ASN A 236 -9.05 0.64 19.61
N ASP A 237 -7.86 1.20 19.41
CA ASP A 237 -7.67 2.61 19.05
C ASP A 237 -8.39 2.93 17.73
N LEU A 238 -8.20 2.08 16.73
CA LEU A 238 -8.83 2.22 15.41
C LEU A 238 -10.36 2.26 15.51
N VAL A 239 -10.94 1.27 16.17
CA VAL A 239 -12.41 1.15 16.30
C VAL A 239 -12.97 2.31 17.13
N THR A 240 -12.29 2.68 18.20
CA THR A 240 -12.67 3.84 19.03
C THR A 240 -12.69 5.12 18.21
N ALA A 241 -11.66 5.37 17.40
CA ALA A 241 -11.59 6.55 16.52
C ALA A 241 -12.77 6.59 15.52
N ILE A 242 -13.21 5.44 15.00
CA ILE A 242 -14.36 5.37 14.09
C ILE A 242 -15.66 5.72 14.83
N PHE A 243 -15.91 5.13 15.99
CA PHE A 243 -17.09 5.45 16.81
C PHE A 243 -17.11 6.93 17.21
N THR A 244 -15.98 7.47 17.65
CA THR A 244 -15.84 8.89 17.97
C THR A 244 -16.14 9.78 16.77
N SER A 245 -15.67 9.41 15.57
CA SER A 245 -15.94 10.15 14.33
C SER A 245 -17.43 10.15 13.95
N LEU A 246 -18.15 9.08 14.32
CA LEU A 246 -19.61 8.96 14.17
C LEU A 246 -20.39 9.58 15.33
N GLN A 247 -19.72 10.14 16.34
CA GLN A 247 -20.34 10.66 17.58
C GLN A 247 -21.14 9.59 18.34
N LEU A 248 -20.64 8.35 18.33
CA LEU A 248 -21.24 7.21 19.00
C LEU A 248 -20.30 6.67 20.10
N PRO A 249 -20.83 6.08 21.18
CA PRO A 249 -20.01 5.37 22.16
C PRO A 249 -19.45 4.06 21.57
N PRO A 250 -18.17 3.71 21.83
CA PRO A 250 -17.59 2.47 21.34
C PRO A 250 -18.34 1.21 21.81
N LYS A 251 -18.65 0.32 20.86
CA LYS A 251 -19.26 -0.99 21.15
C LYS A 251 -18.51 -2.10 20.42
N ILE A 252 -17.62 -2.76 21.16
CA ILE A 252 -16.72 -3.80 20.65
C ILE A 252 -17.12 -5.16 21.24
N GLU A 253 -17.22 -6.17 20.38
CA GLU A 253 -17.38 -7.57 20.75
C GLU A 253 -16.13 -8.34 20.34
N TYR A 254 -15.54 -9.10 21.26
CA TYR A 254 -14.36 -9.89 20.96
C TYR A 254 -14.74 -11.32 20.61
N VAL A 255 -14.33 -11.76 19.41
CA VAL A 255 -14.56 -13.11 18.89
C VAL A 255 -13.24 -13.86 18.76
N ASP A 256 -13.26 -15.18 18.89
CA ASP A 256 -12.03 -15.97 18.82
C ASP A 256 -11.38 -15.83 17.44
N THR A 257 -10.05 -15.68 17.39
CA THR A 257 -9.32 -15.73 16.12
C THR A 257 -9.57 -17.09 15.46
N PRO A 258 -10.00 -17.15 14.18
CA PRO A 258 -10.14 -18.41 13.45
C PRO A 258 -8.83 -19.21 13.45
N VAL A 259 -8.92 -20.52 13.70
CA VAL A 259 -7.76 -21.39 13.94
C VAL A 259 -6.82 -21.42 12.74
N ASP A 260 -7.37 -21.38 11.53
CA ASP A 260 -6.67 -21.41 10.25
C ASP A 260 -5.78 -20.18 9.97
N ILE A 261 -6.02 -19.06 10.66
CA ILE A 261 -5.22 -17.84 10.50
C ILE A 261 -4.31 -17.52 11.68
N ARG A 262 -4.42 -18.22 12.82
CA ARG A 262 -3.68 -17.89 14.06
C ARG A 262 -2.17 -17.84 13.84
N ASP A 263 -1.61 -18.89 13.24
CA ASP A 263 -0.16 -19.02 13.04
C ASP A 263 0.41 -17.99 12.06
N LYS A 264 -0.44 -17.43 11.20
CA LYS A 264 -0.08 -16.43 10.18
C LYS A 264 -0.50 -15.00 10.57
N TYR A 265 -1.11 -14.82 11.74
CA TYR A 265 -1.61 -13.52 12.16
C TYR A 265 -0.49 -12.66 12.74
N GLN A 266 -0.13 -11.59 12.03
CA GLN A 266 0.87 -10.64 12.54
C GLN A 266 0.26 -9.79 13.68
N TYR A 267 0.88 -9.86 14.86
CA TYR A 267 0.46 -9.13 16.06
C TYR A 267 0.96 -7.70 16.12
N PHE A 268 2.04 -7.39 15.41
CA PHE A 268 2.71 -6.12 15.47
C PHE A 268 3.25 -5.79 14.08
N THR A 269 3.21 -4.52 13.69
CA THR A 269 3.96 -3.96 12.56
C THR A 269 4.21 -2.49 12.87
N GLU A 270 5.43 -2.00 12.72
CA GLU A 270 5.78 -0.59 12.89
C GLU A 270 6.88 -0.21 11.91
N ALA A 271 6.65 0.80 11.08
CA ALA A 271 7.63 1.18 10.08
C ALA A 271 8.85 1.86 10.71
N ASP A 272 10.06 1.37 10.43
CA ASP A 272 11.24 2.20 10.65
C ASP A 272 11.28 3.27 9.54
N MET A 273 10.93 4.50 9.90
CA MET A 273 10.85 5.66 8.98
C MET A 273 12.16 6.45 8.89
N SER A 274 13.24 5.98 9.52
CA SER A 274 14.52 6.69 9.57
C SER A 274 15.11 6.92 8.18
N LYS A 275 15.00 5.95 7.27
CA LYS A 275 15.54 6.04 5.91
C LYS A 275 14.82 7.07 5.05
N LEU A 276 13.47 7.08 5.08
CA LEU A 276 12.68 8.09 4.37
C LEU A 276 12.90 9.50 4.94
N SER A 277 12.99 9.61 6.28
CA SER A 277 13.31 10.89 6.94
C SER A 277 14.70 11.38 6.57
N SER A 278 15.68 10.48 6.47
CA SER A 278 17.05 10.79 6.04
C SER A 278 17.14 11.16 4.56
N ALA A 279 16.25 10.62 3.72
CA ALA A 279 16.08 11.04 2.34
C ALA A 279 15.49 12.45 2.19
N GLY A 280 15.00 13.06 3.27
CA GLY A 280 14.59 14.47 3.32
C GLY A 280 13.08 14.69 3.45
N TYR A 281 12.25 13.65 3.58
CA TYR A 281 10.84 13.84 3.89
C TYR A 281 10.68 14.21 5.37
N LYS A 282 10.27 15.44 5.65
CA LYS A 282 10.15 15.99 7.02
C LYS A 282 8.73 16.35 7.43
N ASN A 283 7.75 16.15 6.55
CA ASN A 283 6.36 16.43 6.87
C ASN A 283 5.84 15.42 7.90
N SER A 284 4.96 15.88 8.78
CA SER A 284 4.23 15.01 9.69
C SER A 284 3.17 14.21 8.94
N PHE A 285 2.98 12.96 9.37
CA PHE A 285 1.85 12.14 8.97
C PHE A 285 0.61 12.44 9.81
N TYR A 286 -0.57 12.12 9.29
CA TYR A 286 -1.81 12.18 10.06
C TYR A 286 -1.72 11.29 11.31
N SER A 287 -2.37 11.73 12.39
CA SER A 287 -2.71 10.82 13.48
C SER A 287 -3.75 9.80 13.01
N LEU A 288 -3.88 8.69 13.73
CA LEU A 288 -4.94 7.71 13.45
C LEU A 288 -6.32 8.37 13.56
N GLU A 289 -6.51 9.17 14.59
CA GLU A 289 -7.74 9.87 14.90
C GLU A 289 -8.12 10.85 13.77
N ASP A 290 -7.18 11.67 13.30
CA ASP A 290 -7.44 12.66 12.26
C ASP A 290 -7.70 12.02 10.90
N GLY A 291 -6.92 11.00 10.53
CA GLY A 291 -7.10 10.29 9.27
C GLY A 291 -8.40 9.49 9.25
N VAL A 292 -8.75 8.79 10.34
CA VAL A 292 -10.03 8.09 10.47
C VAL A 292 -11.19 9.07 10.45
N LYS A 293 -11.08 10.21 11.14
CA LYS A 293 -12.12 11.24 11.14
C LYS A 293 -12.37 11.76 9.75
N ASP A 294 -11.33 12.20 9.03
CA ASP A 294 -11.47 12.67 7.65
C ASP A 294 -12.10 11.61 6.77
N TYR A 295 -11.62 10.36 6.84
CA TYR A 295 -12.14 9.27 6.02
C TYR A 295 -13.62 8.97 6.31
N VAL A 296 -13.99 8.84 7.58
CA VAL A 296 -15.35 8.49 8.00
C VAL A 296 -16.32 9.63 7.69
N THR A 297 -16.02 10.85 8.15
CA THR A 297 -17.00 11.94 8.08
C THR A 297 -17.12 12.53 6.69
N ASN A 298 -16.00 12.69 5.97
CA ASN A 298 -15.99 13.41 4.70
C ASN A 298 -16.19 12.49 3.48
N PHE A 299 -15.96 11.18 3.64
CA PHE A 299 -16.03 10.23 2.52
C PHE A 299 -17.01 9.08 2.76
N LEU A 300 -16.92 8.34 3.86
CA LEU A 300 -17.78 7.16 4.05
C LEU A 300 -19.24 7.49 4.31
N VAL A 301 -19.51 8.44 5.21
CA VAL A 301 -20.88 8.92 5.48
C VAL A 301 -21.49 9.56 4.23
N GLU A 302 -20.69 10.37 3.55
CA GLU A 302 -21.09 11.13 2.36
C GLU A 302 -21.09 10.29 1.07
N LYS A 303 -20.57 9.04 1.12
CA LYS A 303 -20.32 8.16 -0.03
C LYS A 303 -19.54 8.85 -1.15
N LYS A 304 -18.57 9.69 -0.78
CA LYS A 304 -17.74 10.47 -1.70
C LYS A 304 -16.46 9.71 -2.09
N TYR A 305 -16.02 10.00 -3.31
CA TYR A 305 -14.71 9.61 -3.83
C TYR A 305 -13.79 10.83 -3.72
N TYR A 306 -12.54 10.59 -3.33
CA TYR A 306 -11.46 11.58 -3.35
C TYR A 306 -11.01 11.86 -4.76
#